data_AF-A0AAD5HDV9-F1
#
_entry.id   AF-A0AAD5HDV9-F1
#
_cell.length_a   1.000
_cell.length_b   1.000
_cell.length_c   1.000
_cell.angle_alpha   90.00
_cell.angle_beta   90.00
_cell.angle_gamma   90.00
#
_symmetry.space_group_name_H-M   'P 1'
#
loop_
_entity.id
_entity.type
_entity.pdbx_description
1 polymer ?
#
loop_
_entity_poly.entity_id
_entity_poly.type
_entity_poly.pdbx_seq_one_letter_code
_entity_poly.pdbx_strand_id
1 'polypeptide(L)'
;MTTTTDIHTEHNLTPPLTPPLLSLKDVSISSKAQQPTAKPPVTILRQVLTLTDGRDKALKLIQYFIKIILHHGYIDKKWRMFSSLSALASNFSTTRKIIRLGHIIEPTAELYNAAYTSPKKVPETTIQQVDSFLSIMSLIFGIGNDLADDIFCLSKINVLPASWAKKAEPWSYRCWFAAILIDTQRMIRDIVAQQHKMKQWKTENLHIVYPQTDPNDTRNDQPMSLFSATTRGDQLSWIDRNDQQNLLREWTAMQDKLFWLHVSFIKTIMDGGFCGYDLFQCQFSNGFQAWTGFISGALSAYKLWCKNST
;
A
#
# COMPACT_ATOMS: atom_id res chain seq x y z
N MET A 1 -0.18 -70.23 17.33
CA MET A 1 0.31 -69.92 18.68
C MET A 1 -0.23 -68.56 19.05
N THR A 2 -1.19 -68.61 19.96
CA THR A 2 -1.95 -67.52 20.57
C THR A 2 -1.10 -66.80 21.61
N THR A 3 -1.12 -65.47 21.65
CA THR A 3 -0.84 -64.74 22.90
C THR A 3 -1.58 -63.41 22.89
N THR A 4 -2.71 -63.44 23.56
CA THR A 4 -3.51 -62.32 24.05
C THR A 4 -2.74 -61.61 25.16
N THR A 5 -2.79 -60.28 25.23
CA THR A 5 -2.55 -59.54 26.48
C THR A 5 -3.47 -58.34 26.52
N ASP A 6 -4.54 -58.49 27.30
CA ASP A 6 -5.43 -57.44 27.77
C ASP A 6 -4.73 -56.62 28.86
N ILE A 7 -4.87 -55.30 28.83
CA ILE A 7 -4.68 -54.45 30.00
C ILE A 7 -5.90 -53.54 30.13
N HIS A 8 -6.73 -53.88 31.11
CA HIS A 8 -7.72 -53.02 31.73
C HIS A 8 -7.03 -51.83 32.43
N THR A 9 -7.56 -50.62 32.28
CA THR A 9 -7.37 -49.58 33.29
C THR A 9 -8.65 -48.75 33.44
N GLU A 10 -9.05 -48.60 34.70
CA GLU A 10 -10.34 -48.15 35.18
C GLU A 10 -10.68 -46.69 34.87
N HIS A 11 -11.98 -46.48 34.65
CA HIS A 11 -12.66 -45.19 34.67
C HIS A 11 -12.65 -44.58 36.08
N ASN A 12 -11.97 -43.44 36.25
CA ASN A 12 -12.23 -42.51 37.34
C ASN A 12 -13.09 -41.34 36.81
N LEU A 13 -14.40 -41.44 37.02
CA LEU A 13 -15.37 -40.39 36.74
C LEU A 13 -15.36 -39.37 37.89
N THR A 14 -14.67 -38.25 37.68
CA THR A 14 -14.84 -37.04 38.51
C THR A 14 -16.19 -36.38 38.23
N PRO A 15 -16.93 -35.92 39.26
CA PRO A 15 -18.19 -35.21 39.07
C PRO A 15 -17.99 -33.86 38.36
N PRO A 16 -18.98 -33.38 37.57
CA PRO A 16 -18.88 -32.12 36.86
C PRO A 16 -18.83 -30.94 37.84
N LEU A 17 -17.75 -30.17 37.77
CA LEU A 17 -17.65 -28.85 38.39
C LEU A 17 -18.72 -27.93 37.80
N THR A 18 -19.63 -27.48 38.65
CA THR A 18 -20.55 -26.38 38.38
C THR A 18 -19.76 -25.11 38.04
N PRO A 19 -20.08 -24.40 36.94
CA PRO A 19 -19.42 -23.14 36.63
C PRO A 19 -19.79 -22.09 37.69
N PRO A 20 -18.82 -21.32 38.21
CA PRO A 20 -19.13 -20.22 39.11
C PRO A 20 -20.00 -19.19 38.37
N LEU A 21 -21.09 -18.81 39.04
CA LEU A 21 -22.01 -17.76 38.63
C LEU A 21 -21.22 -16.45 38.48
N LEU A 22 -20.95 -16.05 37.24
CA LEU A 22 -20.34 -14.76 36.92
C LEU A 22 -21.29 -13.64 37.39
N SER A 23 -20.91 -13.01 38.50
CA SER A 23 -21.55 -11.83 39.06
C SER A 23 -21.53 -10.70 38.03
N LEU A 24 -22.69 -10.38 37.48
CA LEU A 24 -22.99 -9.22 36.61
C LEU A 24 -23.00 -7.90 37.41
N LYS A 25 -21.95 -7.65 38.18
CA LYS A 25 -21.68 -6.38 38.85
C LYS A 25 -20.20 -6.11 38.74
N ASP A 26 -19.82 -5.60 37.58
CA ASP A 26 -18.76 -4.61 37.34
C ASP A 26 -18.57 -4.45 35.83
N VAL A 27 -19.66 -4.12 35.14
CA VAL A 27 -19.61 -3.61 33.76
C VAL A 27 -19.58 -2.09 33.87
N SER A 28 -18.47 -1.55 34.38
CA SER A 28 -18.12 -0.16 34.13
C SER A 28 -17.58 -0.07 32.71
N ILE A 29 -18.49 0.07 31.73
CA ILE A 29 -18.15 0.50 30.37
C ILE A 29 -17.68 1.95 30.48
N SER A 30 -16.41 2.14 30.83
CA SER A 30 -15.67 3.34 30.47
C SER A 30 -15.01 3.06 29.13
N SER A 31 -15.80 3.10 28.05
CA SER A 31 -15.26 3.19 26.70
C SER A 31 -14.74 4.61 26.49
N LYS A 32 -13.66 4.98 27.19
CA LYS A 32 -12.76 5.98 26.64
C LYS A 32 -12.23 5.37 25.36
N ALA A 33 -12.71 5.86 24.22
CA ALA A 33 -12.09 5.63 22.93
C ALA A 33 -10.62 6.03 23.09
N GLN A 34 -9.76 5.04 23.31
CA GLN A 34 -8.32 5.21 23.36
C GLN A 34 -7.95 5.66 21.96
N GLN A 35 -7.76 6.98 21.80
CA GLN A 35 -7.18 7.51 20.58
C GLN A 35 -5.88 6.75 20.35
N PRO A 36 -5.65 6.19 19.15
CA PRO A 36 -4.45 5.44 18.86
C PRO A 36 -3.25 6.36 19.12
N THR A 37 -2.51 6.09 20.20
CA THR A 37 -1.30 6.84 20.51
C THR A 37 -0.31 6.57 19.39
N ALA A 38 0.09 7.62 18.68
CA ALA A 38 1.01 7.53 17.56
C ALA A 38 2.24 6.71 17.96
N LYS A 39 2.55 5.66 17.19
CA LYS A 39 3.67 4.78 17.47
C LYS A 39 4.99 5.58 17.39
N PRO A 40 5.96 5.33 18.28
CA PRO A 40 7.27 5.96 18.17
C PRO A 40 7.92 5.65 16.80
N PRO A 41 8.60 6.63 16.16
CA PRO A 41 9.22 6.44 14.84
C PRO A 41 10.15 5.23 14.75
N VAL A 42 10.92 4.94 15.80
CA VAL A 42 11.83 3.79 15.85
C VAL A 42 11.08 2.46 15.72
N THR A 43 9.89 2.37 16.33
CA THR A 43 9.03 1.18 16.25
C THR A 43 8.48 0.99 14.84
N ILE A 44 8.05 2.07 14.20
CA ILE A 44 7.57 2.05 12.81
C ILE A 44 8.71 1.62 11.87
N LEU A 45 9.90 2.21 12.02
CA LEU A 45 11.07 1.85 11.24
C LEU A 45 11.41 0.36 11.39
N ARG A 46 11.39 -0.16 12.61
CA ARG A 46 11.62 -1.59 12.88
C ARG A 46 10.57 -2.45 12.17
N GLN A 47 9.29 -2.12 12.27
CA GLN A 47 8.21 -2.85 11.60
C GLN A 47 8.38 -2.85 10.07
N VAL A 48 8.66 -1.68 9.49
CA VAL A 48 8.93 -1.55 8.05
C VAL A 48 10.12 -2.43 7.64
N LEU A 49 11.24 -2.37 8.36
CA LEU A 49 12.43 -3.18 8.05
C LEU A 49 12.27 -4.68 8.32
N THR A 50 11.27 -5.10 9.10
CA THR A 50 10.96 -6.53 9.24
C THR A 50 10.27 -7.11 8.01
N LEU A 51 9.56 -6.29 7.24
CA LEU A 51 8.90 -6.71 6.00
C LEU A 51 9.90 -6.82 4.85
N THR A 52 9.81 -7.88 4.05
CA THR A 52 10.62 -8.07 2.83
C THR A 52 10.55 -6.86 1.91
N ASP A 53 9.35 -6.34 1.68
CA ASP A 53 9.12 -5.12 0.90
C ASP A 53 9.79 -3.88 1.50
N GLY A 54 9.72 -3.72 2.82
CA GLY A 54 10.32 -2.57 3.47
C GLY A 54 11.85 -2.57 3.36
N ARG A 55 12.47 -3.76 3.42
CA ARG A 55 13.90 -3.92 3.13
C ARG A 55 14.21 -3.55 1.68
N ASP A 56 13.46 -4.05 0.70
CA ASP A 56 13.65 -3.68 -0.71
C ASP A 56 13.55 -2.15 -0.92
N LYS A 57 12.53 -1.49 -0.35
CA LYS A 57 12.37 -0.03 -0.50
C LYS A 57 13.49 0.75 0.19
N ALA A 58 13.92 0.34 1.39
CA ALA A 58 15.03 0.97 2.09
C ALA A 58 16.33 0.87 1.29
N LEU A 59 16.64 -0.31 0.74
CA LEU A 59 17.81 -0.50 -0.12
C LEU A 59 17.69 0.30 -1.42
N LYS A 60 16.49 0.42 -2.02
CA LYS A 60 16.24 1.27 -3.20
C LYS A 60 16.59 2.72 -2.87
N LEU A 61 16.08 3.24 -1.76
CA LEU A 61 16.34 4.61 -1.33
C LEU A 61 17.84 4.90 -1.19
N ILE A 62 18.57 4.04 -0.48
CA ILE A 62 20.01 4.21 -0.29
C ILE A 62 20.75 4.13 -1.65
N GLN A 63 20.41 3.14 -2.48
CA GLN A 63 21.00 2.93 -3.80
C GLN A 63 20.87 4.18 -4.69
N TYR A 64 19.66 4.73 -4.82
CA TYR A 64 19.43 5.86 -5.72
C TYR A 64 19.90 7.18 -5.14
N PHE A 65 19.92 7.34 -3.81
CA PHE A 65 20.59 8.46 -3.16
C PHE A 65 22.08 8.49 -3.51
N ILE A 66 22.77 7.33 -3.44
CA ILE A 66 24.18 7.21 -3.87
C ILE A 66 24.32 7.57 -5.36
N LYS A 67 23.42 7.10 -6.24
CA LYS A 67 23.44 7.47 -7.67
C LYS A 67 23.29 8.98 -7.89
N ILE A 68 22.47 9.67 -7.11
CA ILE A 68 22.32 11.14 -7.18
C ILE A 68 23.61 11.84 -6.78
N ILE A 69 24.28 11.40 -5.71
CA ILE A 69 25.59 11.92 -5.28
C ILE A 69 26.63 11.73 -6.39
N LEU A 70 26.70 10.52 -6.97
CA LEU A 70 27.60 10.20 -8.07
C LEU A 70 27.31 11.03 -9.33
N HIS A 71 26.04 11.39 -9.57
CA HIS A 71 25.65 12.20 -10.73
C HIS A 71 26.06 13.68 -10.60
N HIS A 72 25.85 14.30 -9.43
CA HIS A 72 26.11 15.74 -9.24
C HIS A 72 27.59 16.10 -9.17
N GLY A 73 28.51 15.14 -9.32
CA GLY A 73 29.94 15.42 -9.36
C GLY A 73 30.50 16.00 -8.06
N TYR A 74 29.76 15.90 -6.94
CA TYR A 74 30.31 16.16 -5.59
C TYR A 74 31.55 15.30 -5.31
N ILE A 75 31.68 14.22 -6.07
CA ILE A 75 32.79 13.29 -6.05
C ILE A 75 33.39 13.27 -7.45
N ASP A 76 34.54 13.93 -7.61
CA ASP A 76 35.32 13.86 -8.84
C ASP A 76 35.63 12.39 -9.17
N LYS A 77 35.70 11.98 -10.44
CA LYS A 77 36.00 10.57 -10.80
C LYS A 77 37.35 10.10 -10.25
N LYS A 78 38.23 11.05 -9.96
CA LYS A 78 39.54 10.84 -9.31
C LYS A 78 39.45 10.59 -7.81
N TRP A 79 38.29 10.81 -7.20
CA TRP A 79 38.13 10.63 -5.77
C TRP A 79 38.08 9.15 -5.41
N ARG A 80 38.86 8.78 -4.40
CA ARG A 80 39.03 7.38 -3.96
C ARG A 80 37.71 6.67 -3.64
N MET A 81 36.68 7.38 -3.20
CA MET A 81 35.39 6.77 -2.84
C MET A 81 34.42 6.57 -4.01
N PHE A 82 34.71 7.11 -5.20
CA PHE A 82 33.83 6.92 -6.37
C PHE A 82 33.62 5.44 -6.69
N SER A 83 34.72 4.66 -6.73
CA SER A 83 34.67 3.22 -6.99
C SER A 83 33.90 2.47 -5.90
N SER A 84 34.12 2.81 -4.63
CA SER A 84 33.44 2.19 -3.49
C SER A 84 31.93 2.47 -3.50
N LEU A 85 31.51 3.71 -3.77
CA LEU A 85 30.10 4.08 -3.83
C LEU A 85 29.38 3.48 -5.03
N SER A 86 30.04 3.44 -6.19
CA SER A 86 29.51 2.76 -7.38
C SER A 86 29.32 1.26 -7.13
N ALA A 87 30.32 0.61 -6.52
CA ALA A 87 30.21 -0.79 -6.11
C ALA A 87 29.09 -1.00 -5.09
N LEU A 88 28.95 -0.10 -4.10
CA LEU A 88 27.89 -0.18 -3.09
C LEU A 88 26.49 -0.04 -3.70
N ALA A 89 26.29 0.91 -4.62
CA ALA A 89 25.02 1.06 -5.33
C ALA A 89 24.69 -0.18 -6.19
N SER A 90 25.69 -0.78 -6.83
CA SER A 90 25.55 -2.04 -7.57
C SER A 90 25.18 -3.20 -6.65
N ASN A 91 25.85 -3.32 -5.51
CA ASN A 91 25.57 -4.35 -4.51
C ASN A 91 24.15 -4.22 -3.96
N PHE A 92 23.69 -3.02 -3.61
CA PHE A 92 22.30 -2.81 -3.19
C PHE A 92 21.30 -3.22 -4.26
N SER A 93 21.60 -2.96 -5.54
CA SER A 93 20.76 -3.43 -6.65
C SER A 93 20.66 -4.95 -6.68
N THR A 94 21.80 -5.63 -6.57
CA THR A 94 21.88 -7.10 -6.57
C THR A 94 21.17 -7.69 -5.35
N THR A 95 21.41 -7.15 -4.15
CA THR A 95 20.74 -7.57 -2.92
C THR A 95 19.22 -7.44 -3.04
N ARG A 96 18.71 -6.35 -3.65
CA ARG A 96 17.27 -6.19 -3.88
C ARG A 96 16.69 -7.24 -4.80
N LYS A 97 17.40 -7.59 -5.88
CA LYS A 97 16.98 -8.68 -6.79
C LYS A 97 16.96 -10.02 -6.05
N ILE A 98 17.95 -10.29 -5.20
CA ILE A 98 17.99 -11.51 -4.38
C ILE A 98 16.81 -11.55 -3.40
N ILE A 99 16.49 -10.44 -2.73
CA ILE A 99 15.37 -10.35 -1.78
C ILE A 99 14.02 -10.62 -2.47
N ARG A 100 13.91 -10.31 -3.77
CA ARG A 100 12.71 -10.52 -4.59
C ARG A 100 12.67 -11.87 -5.31
N LEU A 101 13.65 -12.75 -5.12
CA LEU A 101 13.63 -14.06 -5.75
C LEU A 101 12.34 -14.82 -5.37
N GLY A 102 11.64 -15.37 -6.36
CA GLY A 102 10.39 -16.10 -6.15
C GLY A 102 9.16 -15.22 -5.94
N HIS A 103 9.27 -13.91 -6.18
CA HIS A 103 8.13 -12.99 -6.08
C HIS A 103 7.00 -13.31 -7.08
N ILE A 104 7.29 -14.10 -8.12
CA ILE A 104 6.31 -14.65 -9.08
C ILE A 104 5.12 -15.38 -8.43
N ILE A 105 5.30 -15.89 -7.21
CA ILE A 105 4.26 -16.63 -6.48
C ILE A 105 3.03 -15.75 -6.23
N GLU A 106 3.22 -14.47 -5.89
CA GLU A 106 2.14 -13.56 -5.52
C GLU A 106 1.20 -13.25 -6.71
N PRO A 107 1.67 -12.74 -7.86
CA PRO A 107 0.79 -12.50 -9.01
C PRO A 107 0.22 -13.80 -9.60
N THR A 108 0.90 -14.94 -9.44
CA THR A 108 0.36 -16.24 -9.84
C THR A 108 -0.82 -16.65 -8.94
N ALA A 109 -0.71 -16.45 -7.63
CA ALA A 109 -1.81 -16.70 -6.70
C ALA A 109 -2.99 -15.76 -6.95
N GLU A 110 -2.74 -14.48 -7.27
CA GLU A 110 -3.78 -13.53 -7.66
C GLU A 110 -4.49 -13.94 -8.96
N LEU A 111 -3.73 -14.35 -9.97
CA LEU A 111 -4.29 -14.84 -11.24
C LEU A 111 -5.12 -16.11 -11.04
N TYR A 112 -4.64 -17.04 -10.21
CA TYR A 112 -5.39 -18.22 -9.81
C TYR A 112 -6.70 -17.81 -9.11
N ASN A 113 -6.65 -16.96 -8.08
CA ASN A 113 -7.85 -16.52 -7.38
C ASN A 113 -8.83 -15.79 -8.32
N ALA A 114 -8.37 -14.96 -9.25
CA ALA A 114 -9.22 -14.30 -10.22
C ALA A 114 -9.93 -15.30 -11.16
N ALA A 115 -9.23 -16.36 -11.57
CA ALA A 115 -9.79 -17.41 -12.42
C ALA A 115 -10.82 -18.30 -11.68
N TYR A 116 -10.58 -18.62 -10.41
CA TYR A 116 -11.43 -19.56 -9.65
C TYR A 116 -12.57 -18.89 -8.88
N THR A 117 -12.41 -17.64 -8.46
CA THR A 117 -13.41 -16.93 -7.63
C THR A 117 -14.46 -16.20 -8.46
N SER A 118 -14.47 -16.36 -9.80
CA SER A 118 -15.40 -15.67 -10.70
C SER A 118 -16.86 -15.82 -10.22
N PRO A 119 -17.49 -14.74 -9.69
CA PRO A 119 -18.90 -14.77 -9.35
C PRO A 119 -19.72 -14.85 -10.65
N LYS A 120 -20.83 -15.60 -10.59
CA LYS A 120 -21.77 -15.74 -11.70
C LYS A 120 -22.28 -14.36 -12.17
N LYS A 121 -21.94 -14.00 -13.40
CA LYS A 121 -22.58 -13.06 -14.35
C LYS A 121 -23.56 -12.04 -13.75
N VAL A 122 -23.06 -10.85 -13.43
CA VAL A 122 -23.83 -9.60 -13.60
C VAL A 122 -23.57 -9.13 -15.05
N PRO A 123 -24.53 -8.54 -15.77
CA PRO A 123 -24.25 -7.91 -17.06
C PRO A 123 -23.24 -6.77 -16.85
N GLU A 124 -21.96 -7.07 -17.09
CA GLU A 124 -20.90 -6.09 -17.07
C GLU A 124 -21.05 -5.15 -18.26
N THR A 125 -20.96 -3.85 -17.98
CA THR A 125 -20.82 -2.85 -19.04
C THR A 125 -19.56 -3.13 -19.87
N THR A 126 -19.52 -2.70 -21.14
CA THR A 126 -18.34 -2.87 -22.00
C THR A 126 -17.05 -2.32 -21.36
N ILE A 127 -17.16 -1.25 -20.57
CA ILE A 127 -16.02 -0.65 -19.86
C ILE A 127 -15.47 -1.61 -18.79
N GLN A 128 -16.35 -2.27 -18.02
CA GLN A 128 -15.94 -3.24 -17.00
C GLN A 128 -15.25 -4.46 -17.60
N GLN A 129 -15.72 -4.96 -18.74
CA GLN A 129 -15.07 -6.07 -19.44
C GLN A 129 -13.64 -5.71 -19.89
N VAL A 130 -13.46 -4.49 -20.42
CA VAL A 130 -12.13 -3.98 -20.80
C VAL A 130 -11.23 -3.86 -19.57
N ASP A 131 -11.73 -3.34 -18.45
CA ASP A 131 -10.95 -3.20 -17.21
C ASP A 131 -10.56 -4.56 -16.63
N SER A 132 -11.46 -5.55 -16.65
CA SER A 132 -11.18 -6.93 -16.26
C SER A 132 -10.10 -7.56 -17.15
N PHE A 133 -10.21 -7.41 -18.46
CA PHE A 133 -9.20 -7.89 -19.40
C PHE A 133 -7.83 -7.24 -19.16
N LEU A 134 -7.78 -5.90 -19.02
CA LEU A 134 -6.55 -5.18 -18.72
C LEU A 134 -5.96 -5.59 -17.36
N SER A 135 -6.80 -5.92 -16.38
CA SER A 135 -6.34 -6.49 -15.09
C SER A 135 -5.58 -7.79 -15.27
N ILE A 136 -6.16 -8.72 -16.03
CA ILE A 136 -5.53 -10.02 -16.30
C ILE A 136 -4.23 -9.81 -17.10
N MET A 137 -4.22 -8.90 -18.07
CA MET A 137 -3.00 -8.58 -18.82
C MET A 137 -1.91 -7.99 -17.92
N SER A 138 -2.25 -7.08 -16.99
CA SER A 138 -1.28 -6.53 -16.03
C SER A 138 -0.67 -7.64 -15.16
N LEU A 139 -1.47 -8.60 -14.69
CA LEU A 139 -0.99 -9.77 -13.95
C LEU A 139 -0.04 -10.64 -14.78
N ILE A 140 -0.38 -10.92 -16.05
CA ILE A 140 0.47 -11.71 -16.95
C ILE A 140 1.81 -11.01 -17.17
N PHE A 141 1.80 -9.69 -17.39
CA PHE A 141 3.03 -8.91 -17.50
C PHE A 141 3.82 -8.87 -16.20
N GLY A 142 3.16 -8.82 -15.04
CA GLY A 142 3.79 -8.95 -13.72
C GLY A 142 4.52 -10.29 -13.56
N ILE A 143 3.85 -11.41 -13.88
CA ILE A 143 4.44 -12.75 -13.86
C ILE A 143 5.64 -12.83 -14.81
N GLY A 144 5.49 -12.33 -16.04
CA GLY A 144 6.57 -12.31 -17.03
C GLY A 144 7.77 -11.48 -16.59
N ASN A 145 7.53 -10.34 -15.93
CA ASN A 145 8.57 -9.52 -15.35
C ASN A 145 9.31 -10.27 -14.24
N ASP A 146 8.59 -10.80 -13.25
CA ASP A 146 9.18 -11.42 -12.08
C ASP A 146 9.97 -12.69 -12.45
N LEU A 147 9.46 -13.49 -13.39
CA LEU A 147 10.19 -14.63 -13.95
C LEU A 147 11.50 -14.21 -14.62
N ALA A 148 11.45 -13.14 -15.43
CA ALA A 148 12.62 -12.64 -16.13
C ALA A 148 13.66 -12.03 -15.17
N ASP A 149 13.22 -11.31 -14.15
CA ASP A 149 14.10 -10.75 -13.12
C ASP A 149 14.74 -11.85 -12.26
N ASP A 150 14.01 -12.94 -11.95
CA ASP A 150 14.54 -14.13 -11.27
C ASP A 150 15.62 -14.82 -12.10
N ILE A 151 15.35 -15.07 -13.39
CA ILE A 151 16.34 -15.65 -14.32
C ILE A 151 17.59 -14.76 -14.39
N PHE A 152 17.41 -13.45 -14.52
CA PHE A 152 18.53 -12.50 -14.53
C PHE A 152 19.34 -12.56 -13.23
N CYS A 153 18.66 -12.57 -12.08
CA CYS A 153 19.29 -12.63 -10.77
C CYS A 153 20.09 -13.92 -10.60
N LEU A 154 19.49 -15.08 -10.91
CA LEU A 154 20.14 -16.39 -10.86
C LEU A 154 21.36 -16.47 -11.80
N SER A 155 21.28 -15.88 -13.00
CA SER A 155 22.45 -15.76 -13.88
C SER A 155 23.54 -14.87 -13.31
N LYS A 156 23.20 -13.78 -12.61
CA LYS A 156 24.19 -12.87 -12.00
C LYS A 156 24.95 -13.49 -10.82
N ILE A 157 24.32 -14.38 -10.07
CA ILE A 157 24.97 -15.13 -8.98
C ILE A 157 25.62 -16.44 -9.46
N ASN A 158 25.75 -16.62 -10.78
CA ASN A 158 26.36 -17.80 -11.42
C ASN A 158 25.64 -19.13 -11.18
N VAL A 159 24.35 -19.10 -10.85
CA VAL A 159 23.51 -20.31 -10.79
C VAL A 159 23.05 -20.73 -12.20
N LEU A 160 22.78 -19.76 -13.08
CA LEU A 160 22.43 -19.99 -14.48
C LEU A 160 23.51 -19.42 -15.42
N PRO A 161 23.58 -19.89 -16.68
CA PRO A 161 24.52 -19.35 -17.65
C PRO A 161 24.33 -17.85 -17.88
N ALA A 162 25.42 -17.10 -18.00
CA ALA A 162 25.38 -15.63 -18.22
C ALA A 162 24.69 -15.22 -19.53
N SER A 163 24.54 -16.13 -20.49
CA SER A 163 23.78 -15.91 -21.73
C SER A 163 22.28 -15.71 -21.49
N TRP A 164 21.75 -16.27 -20.40
CA TRP A 164 20.35 -16.13 -20.04
C TRP A 164 20.06 -14.73 -19.51
N ALA A 165 20.95 -14.13 -18.70
CA ALA A 165 20.84 -12.74 -18.26
C ALA A 165 20.68 -11.75 -19.43
N LYS A 166 21.48 -11.92 -20.51
CA LYS A 166 21.41 -11.06 -21.70
C LYS A 166 20.06 -11.11 -22.41
N LYS A 167 19.33 -12.23 -22.30
CA LYS A 167 18.00 -12.39 -22.89
C LYS A 167 16.90 -11.96 -21.92
N ALA A 168 17.03 -12.31 -20.65
CA ALA A 168 16.01 -12.09 -19.63
C ALA A 168 15.84 -10.60 -19.28
N GLU A 169 16.93 -9.85 -19.20
CA GLU A 169 16.88 -8.40 -18.87
C GLU A 169 15.99 -7.62 -19.86
N PRO A 170 16.14 -7.79 -21.20
CA PRO A 170 15.20 -7.23 -22.16
C PRO A 170 13.74 -7.55 -21.99
N TRP A 171 13.43 -8.78 -21.60
CA TRP A 171 12.05 -9.20 -21.38
C TRP A 171 11.48 -8.60 -20.11
N SER A 172 12.26 -8.55 -19.02
CA SER A 172 11.84 -7.96 -17.75
C SER A 172 11.38 -6.51 -17.91
N TYR A 173 12.21 -5.62 -18.48
CA TYR A 173 11.79 -4.22 -18.60
C TYR A 173 10.65 -4.00 -19.62
N ARG A 174 10.50 -4.86 -20.64
CA ARG A 174 9.35 -4.78 -21.57
C ARG A 174 8.05 -5.15 -20.88
N CYS A 175 8.04 -6.26 -20.13
CA CYS A 175 6.90 -6.69 -19.34
C CYS A 175 6.56 -5.65 -18.26
N TRP A 176 7.57 -5.17 -17.53
CA TRP A 176 7.38 -4.15 -16.50
C TRP A 176 6.80 -2.85 -17.07
N PHE A 177 7.33 -2.37 -18.21
CA PHE A 177 6.83 -1.17 -18.86
C PHE A 177 5.37 -1.33 -19.33
N ALA A 178 5.03 -2.48 -19.91
CA ALA A 178 3.65 -2.77 -20.32
C ALA A 178 2.68 -2.76 -19.13
N ALA A 179 3.06 -3.36 -18.00
CA ALA A 179 2.29 -3.32 -16.75
C ALA A 179 2.12 -1.87 -16.25
N ILE A 180 3.19 -1.06 -16.28
CA ILE A 180 3.13 0.36 -15.90
C ILE A 180 2.12 1.14 -16.76
N LEU A 181 2.05 0.90 -18.07
CA LEU A 181 1.10 1.58 -18.94
C LEU A 181 -0.35 1.25 -18.56
N ILE A 182 -0.63 -0.02 -18.31
CA ILE A 182 -1.97 -0.48 -17.88
C ILE A 182 -2.34 0.13 -16.52
N ASP A 183 -1.42 0.06 -15.56
CA ASP A 183 -1.64 0.58 -14.22
C ASP A 183 -1.86 2.10 -14.26
N THR A 184 -1.07 2.84 -15.06
CA THR A 184 -1.23 4.29 -15.24
C THR A 184 -2.61 4.63 -15.78
N GLN A 185 -3.08 3.92 -16.80
CA GLN A 185 -4.43 4.13 -17.34
C GLN A 185 -5.51 3.88 -16.29
N ARG A 186 -5.40 2.79 -15.52
CA ARG A 186 -6.35 2.49 -14.43
C ARG A 186 -6.36 3.60 -13.38
N MET A 187 -5.19 4.04 -12.95
CA MET A 187 -5.03 5.08 -11.95
C MET A 187 -5.67 6.41 -12.37
N ILE A 188 -5.55 6.80 -13.64
CA ILE A 188 -6.20 8.00 -14.16
C ILE A 188 -7.72 7.89 -14.04
N ARG A 189 -8.29 6.72 -14.41
CA ARG A 189 -9.74 6.47 -14.29
C ARG A 189 -10.19 6.54 -12.83
N ASP A 190 -9.44 5.91 -11.92
CA ASP A 190 -9.75 5.93 -10.49
C ASP A 190 -9.72 7.34 -9.90
N ILE A 191 -8.74 8.16 -10.30
CA ILE A 191 -8.66 9.57 -9.88
C ILE A 191 -9.87 10.35 -10.38
N VAL A 192 -10.21 10.24 -11.67
CA VAL A 192 -11.37 10.93 -12.26
C VAL A 192 -12.66 10.49 -11.58
N ALA A 193 -12.87 9.18 -11.40
CA ALA A 193 -14.05 8.64 -10.73
C ALA A 193 -14.16 9.12 -9.28
N GLN A 194 -13.06 9.15 -8.52
CA GLN A 194 -13.09 9.67 -7.15
C GLN A 194 -13.34 11.18 -7.10
N GLN A 195 -12.77 11.96 -8.02
CA GLN A 195 -13.08 13.39 -8.09
C GLN A 195 -14.55 13.66 -8.38
N HIS A 196 -15.17 12.89 -9.28
CA HIS A 196 -16.61 12.97 -9.54
C HIS A 196 -17.43 12.61 -8.31
N LYS A 197 -17.09 11.52 -7.62
CA LYS A 197 -17.75 11.12 -6.37
C LYS A 197 -17.65 12.21 -5.29
N MET A 198 -16.48 12.82 -5.12
CA MET A 198 -16.30 13.92 -4.17
C MET A 198 -17.11 15.16 -4.54
N LYS A 199 -17.23 15.50 -5.82
CA LYS A 199 -18.08 16.62 -6.28
C LYS A 199 -19.55 16.35 -5.98
N GLN A 200 -20.05 15.14 -6.28
CA GLN A 200 -21.43 14.74 -5.98
C GLN A 200 -21.71 14.78 -4.47
N TRP A 201 -20.85 14.16 -3.68
CA TRP A 201 -20.98 14.15 -2.22
C TRP A 201 -21.01 15.56 -1.64
N LYS A 202 -20.18 16.48 -2.16
CA LYS A 202 -20.17 17.87 -1.74
C LYS A 202 -21.50 18.56 -2.07
N THR A 203 -22.06 18.37 -3.27
CA THR A 203 -23.36 18.95 -3.61
C THR A 203 -24.48 18.43 -2.70
N GLU A 204 -24.44 17.14 -2.36
CA GLU A 204 -25.49 16.48 -1.57
C GLU A 204 -25.39 16.79 -0.06
N ASN A 205 -24.19 16.90 0.51
CA ASN A 205 -24.02 16.90 1.97
C ASN A 205 -23.46 18.22 2.55
N LEU A 206 -23.01 19.17 1.72
CA LEU A 206 -22.34 20.38 2.22
C LEU A 206 -23.24 21.23 3.13
N HIS A 207 -24.54 21.30 2.84
CA HIS A 207 -25.50 22.07 3.63
C HIS A 207 -25.77 21.47 5.01
N ILE A 208 -25.55 20.16 5.18
CA ILE A 208 -25.71 19.43 6.44
C ILE A 208 -24.48 19.63 7.33
N VAL A 209 -23.28 19.60 6.71
CA VAL A 209 -22.01 19.76 7.42
C VAL A 209 -21.75 21.21 7.82
N TYR A 210 -22.15 22.17 6.98
CA TYR A 210 -22.05 23.60 7.26
C TYR A 210 -23.42 24.25 7.09
N PRO A 211 -24.28 24.19 8.13
CA PRO A 211 -25.56 24.88 8.10
C PRO A 211 -25.32 26.37 7.88
N GLN A 212 -25.97 26.97 6.88
CA GLN A 212 -25.94 28.42 6.73
C GLN A 212 -26.59 29.05 7.97
N THR A 213 -25.80 29.75 8.78
CA THR A 213 -26.34 30.68 9.77
C THR A 213 -27.03 31.82 9.03
N ASP A 214 -28.32 31.99 9.26
CA ASP A 214 -29.11 33.07 8.68
C ASP A 214 -28.47 34.42 9.06
N PRO A 215 -27.99 35.23 8.08
CA PRO A 215 -27.35 36.51 8.36
C PRO A 215 -28.32 37.54 8.97
N ASN A 216 -29.63 37.28 8.98
CA ASN A 216 -30.63 38.12 9.64
C ASN A 216 -31.01 37.65 11.06
N ASP A 217 -30.43 36.55 11.55
CA ASP A 217 -30.63 36.12 12.94
C ASP A 217 -29.82 37.01 13.91
N THR A 218 -30.38 38.19 14.16
CA THR A 218 -29.88 39.20 15.11
C THR A 218 -30.27 38.89 16.56
N ARG A 219 -30.79 37.68 16.86
CA ARG A 219 -31.35 37.40 18.19
C ARG A 219 -30.38 36.89 19.25
N ASN A 220 -29.09 36.65 18.97
CA ASN A 220 -28.17 36.22 20.03
C ASN A 220 -26.70 36.65 19.80
N ASP A 221 -26.39 37.91 20.15
CA ASP A 221 -25.02 38.36 20.48
C ASP A 221 -24.60 37.93 21.92
N GLN A 222 -25.09 36.79 22.39
CA GLN A 222 -24.63 36.20 23.65
C GLN A 222 -23.62 35.09 23.31
N PRO A 223 -22.37 35.16 23.79
CA PRO A 223 -21.40 34.09 23.57
C PRO A 223 -21.97 32.80 24.14
N MET A 224 -22.10 31.78 23.27
CA MET A 224 -22.64 30.47 23.59
C MET A 224 -21.84 29.86 24.75
N SER A 225 -22.32 30.02 25.98
CA SER A 225 -21.72 29.39 27.14
C SER A 225 -21.97 27.89 27.06
N LEU A 226 -20.89 27.11 27.07
CA LEU A 226 -20.84 25.67 26.79
C LEU A 226 -21.52 24.78 27.87
N PHE A 227 -22.33 25.35 28.77
CA PHE A 227 -22.67 24.67 30.02
C PHE A 227 -24.06 25.01 30.58
N SER A 228 -25.12 24.86 29.80
CA SER A 228 -26.46 24.60 30.37
C SER A 228 -27.45 24.14 29.30
N ALA A 229 -27.60 22.83 29.16
CA ALA A 229 -28.77 22.25 28.54
C ALA A 229 -29.30 21.15 29.46
N THR A 230 -30.41 21.44 30.10
CA THR A 230 -31.30 20.45 30.70
C THR A 230 -32.68 20.88 30.26
N THR A 231 -33.34 20.11 29.39
CA THR A 231 -34.77 19.74 29.39
C THR A 231 -35.22 19.37 27.97
N ARG A 232 -35.47 18.07 27.73
CA ARG A 232 -36.28 17.44 26.65
C ARG A 232 -36.05 17.77 25.15
N GLY A 233 -35.41 18.88 24.79
CA GLY A 233 -34.98 19.19 23.41
C GLY A 233 -33.66 18.55 23.01
N ASP A 234 -32.96 17.95 23.97
CA ASP A 234 -31.61 17.42 23.75
C ASP A 234 -31.61 16.21 22.80
N GLN A 235 -32.72 15.45 22.68
CA GLN A 235 -32.75 14.23 21.85
C GLN A 235 -32.51 14.45 20.36
N LEU A 236 -33.03 15.53 19.79
CA LEU A 236 -32.77 15.84 18.39
C LEU A 236 -31.34 16.36 18.17
N SER A 237 -30.72 17.00 19.18
CA SER A 237 -29.40 17.62 19.04
C SER A 237 -28.24 16.63 18.96
N TRP A 238 -28.37 15.42 19.53
CA TRP A 238 -27.31 14.41 19.47
C TRP A 238 -27.38 13.54 18.22
N ILE A 239 -28.59 13.35 17.66
CA ILE A 239 -28.76 12.61 16.39
C ILE A 239 -28.07 13.42 15.28
N ASP A 240 -28.26 14.74 15.28
CA ASP A 240 -27.63 15.68 14.34
C ASP A 240 -26.08 15.71 14.45
N ARG A 241 -25.52 15.78 15.67
CA ARG A 241 -24.06 15.82 15.85
C ARG A 241 -23.34 14.54 15.43
N ASN A 242 -23.94 13.37 15.69
CA ASN A 242 -23.34 12.09 15.28
C ASN A 242 -23.35 11.93 13.75
N ASP A 243 -24.44 12.35 13.11
CA ASP A 243 -24.56 12.32 11.65
C ASP A 243 -23.56 13.28 11.00
N GLN A 244 -23.39 14.49 11.53
CA GLN A 244 -22.34 15.42 11.09
C GLN A 244 -20.93 14.83 11.26
N GLN A 245 -20.63 14.17 12.38
CA GLN A 245 -19.33 13.52 12.58
C GLN A 245 -19.09 12.38 11.58
N ASN A 246 -20.12 11.59 11.27
CA ASN A 246 -20.02 10.53 10.28
C ASN A 246 -19.76 11.08 8.88
N LEU A 247 -20.48 12.13 8.48
CA LEU A 247 -20.25 12.82 7.20
C LEU A 247 -18.83 13.40 7.10
N LEU A 248 -18.32 14.01 8.17
CA LEU A 248 -16.94 14.51 8.21
C LEU A 248 -15.91 13.39 8.08
N ARG A 249 -16.14 12.22 8.70
CA ARG A 249 -15.27 11.05 8.55
C ARG A 249 -15.29 10.51 7.12
N GLU A 250 -16.47 10.42 6.51
CA GLU A 250 -16.60 9.99 5.11
C GLU A 250 -15.88 10.94 4.15
N TRP A 251 -16.05 12.25 4.35
CA TRP A 251 -15.34 13.27 3.59
C TRP A 251 -13.83 13.12 3.68
N THR A 252 -13.32 12.99 4.92
CA THR A 252 -11.89 12.82 5.19
C THR A 252 -11.37 11.53 4.53
N ALA A 253 -12.12 10.43 4.64
CA ALA A 253 -11.75 9.17 4.00
C ALA A 253 -11.70 9.26 2.46
N MET A 254 -12.60 10.03 1.84
CA MET A 254 -12.55 10.28 0.39
C MET A 254 -11.35 11.14 0.01
N GLN A 255 -11.03 12.18 0.78
CA GLN A 255 -9.84 13.00 0.59
C GLN A 255 -8.56 12.17 0.71
N ASP A 256 -8.46 11.32 1.74
CA ASP A 256 -7.33 10.42 1.94
C ASP A 256 -7.18 9.45 0.77
N LYS A 257 -8.29 8.86 0.32
CA LYS A 257 -8.27 7.97 -0.85
C LYS A 257 -7.75 8.69 -2.10
N LEU A 258 -8.22 9.91 -2.36
CA LEU A 258 -7.76 10.71 -3.50
C LEU A 258 -6.28 11.08 -3.37
N PHE A 259 -5.82 11.43 -2.17
CA PHE A 259 -4.41 11.71 -1.90
C PHE A 259 -3.53 10.49 -2.21
N TRP A 260 -3.90 9.31 -1.70
CA TRP A 260 -3.14 8.08 -1.95
C TRP A 260 -3.14 7.63 -3.41
N LEU A 261 -4.21 7.93 -4.16
CA LEU A 261 -4.24 7.74 -5.61
C LEU A 261 -3.23 8.64 -6.31
N HIS A 262 -3.16 9.94 -5.98
CA HIS A 262 -2.15 10.84 -6.58
C HIS A 262 -0.72 10.43 -6.24
N VAL A 263 -0.44 10.09 -4.98
CA VAL A 263 0.88 9.60 -4.55
C VAL A 263 1.28 8.36 -5.37
N SER A 264 0.35 7.40 -5.50
CA SER A 264 0.61 6.17 -6.26
C SER A 264 0.78 6.47 -7.76
N PHE A 265 0.10 7.49 -8.30
CA PHE A 265 0.16 7.87 -9.72
C PHE A 265 1.50 8.48 -10.06
N ILE A 266 1.97 9.43 -9.24
CA ILE A 266 3.28 10.03 -9.39
C ILE A 266 4.37 8.96 -9.28
N LYS A 267 4.26 8.05 -8.31
CA LYS A 267 5.17 6.90 -8.18
C LYS A 267 5.22 6.08 -9.47
N THR A 268 4.05 5.73 -10.03
CA THR A 268 3.97 4.92 -11.26
C THR A 268 4.56 5.65 -12.47
N ILE A 269 4.34 6.96 -12.61
CA ILE A 269 5.01 7.78 -13.64
C ILE A 269 6.54 7.73 -13.46
N MET A 270 7.03 7.85 -12.23
CA MET A 270 8.47 7.80 -11.95
C MET A 270 9.07 6.42 -12.26
N ASP A 271 8.37 5.33 -11.94
CA ASP A 271 8.77 4.00 -12.38
C ASP A 271 8.74 3.87 -13.91
N GLY A 272 7.74 4.46 -14.57
CA GLY A 272 7.65 4.51 -16.04
C GLY A 272 8.81 5.27 -16.69
N GLY A 273 9.19 6.41 -16.12
CA GLY A 273 10.38 7.16 -16.55
C GLY A 273 11.65 6.37 -16.33
N PHE A 274 11.81 5.74 -15.17
CA PHE A 274 12.96 4.89 -14.86
C PHE A 274 13.08 3.70 -15.83
N CYS A 275 12.01 2.94 -16.01
CA CYS A 275 11.97 1.76 -16.87
C CYS A 275 12.05 2.12 -18.36
N GLY A 276 11.38 3.20 -18.77
CA GLY A 276 11.42 3.73 -20.13
C GLY A 276 12.82 4.17 -20.54
N TYR A 277 13.60 4.73 -19.62
CA TYR A 277 15.00 5.11 -19.88
C TYR A 277 15.83 3.91 -20.35
N ASP A 278 15.69 2.76 -19.67
CA ASP A 278 16.40 1.52 -20.04
C ASP A 278 15.81 0.89 -21.31
N LEU A 279 14.48 0.84 -21.44
CA LEU A 279 13.79 0.24 -22.59
C LEU A 279 14.12 0.94 -23.92
N PHE A 280 14.12 2.28 -23.93
CA PHE A 280 14.40 3.08 -25.13
C PHE A 280 15.88 3.42 -25.30
N GLN A 281 16.75 2.90 -24.42
CA GLN A 281 18.20 3.13 -24.45
C GLN A 281 18.55 4.63 -24.50
N CYS A 282 17.83 5.44 -23.72
CA CYS A 282 18.03 6.87 -23.69
C CYS A 282 19.44 7.23 -23.17
N GLN A 283 20.09 8.21 -23.81
CA GLN A 283 21.47 8.62 -23.46
C GLN A 283 21.60 10.03 -22.88
N PHE A 284 20.47 10.72 -22.63
CA PHE A 284 20.51 12.16 -22.33
C PHE A 284 21.06 12.49 -20.94
N SER A 285 20.76 11.70 -19.89
CA SER A 285 21.33 11.92 -18.56
C SER A 285 21.14 10.73 -17.62
N ASN A 286 22.26 10.22 -17.08
CA ASN A 286 22.25 9.25 -15.97
C ASN A 286 21.56 9.81 -14.71
N GLY A 287 21.48 11.13 -14.58
CA GLY A 287 20.78 11.80 -13.49
C GLY A 287 19.28 11.60 -13.52
N PHE A 288 18.67 11.54 -14.71
CA PHE A 288 17.24 11.32 -14.86
C PHE A 288 16.83 9.97 -14.28
N GLN A 289 17.56 8.92 -14.63
CA GLN A 289 17.33 7.59 -14.08
C GLN A 289 17.58 7.56 -12.56
N ALA A 290 18.57 8.30 -12.06
CA ALA A 290 18.83 8.40 -10.63
C ALA A 290 17.66 9.06 -9.86
N TRP A 291 17.17 10.19 -10.35
CA TRP A 291 16.08 10.96 -9.74
C TRP A 291 14.74 10.22 -9.80
N THR A 292 14.36 9.69 -10.96
CA THR A 292 13.11 8.93 -11.11
C THR A 292 13.08 7.70 -10.21
N GLY A 293 14.19 6.95 -10.14
CA GLY A 293 14.32 5.81 -9.24
C GLY A 293 14.28 6.20 -7.75
N PHE A 294 14.88 7.33 -7.37
CA PHE A 294 14.84 7.86 -6.00
C PHE A 294 13.43 8.28 -5.59
N ILE A 295 12.76 9.10 -6.41
CA ILE A 295 11.41 9.62 -6.11
C ILE A 295 10.42 8.48 -5.99
N SER A 296 10.44 7.51 -6.91
CA SER A 296 9.61 6.29 -6.81
C SER A 296 9.89 5.51 -5.51
N GLY A 297 11.16 5.34 -5.14
CA GLY A 297 11.57 4.69 -3.90
C GLY A 297 11.04 5.43 -2.66
N ALA A 298 11.16 6.75 -2.64
CA ALA A 298 10.71 7.61 -1.54
C ALA A 298 9.20 7.58 -1.36
N LEU A 299 8.42 7.70 -2.45
CA LEU A 299 6.96 7.62 -2.38
C LEU A 299 6.49 6.24 -1.91
N SER A 300 7.14 5.17 -2.36
CA SER A 300 6.83 3.80 -1.93
C SER A 300 7.16 3.58 -0.44
N ALA A 301 8.31 4.06 0.02
CA ALA A 301 8.71 3.98 1.42
C ALA A 301 7.80 4.83 2.32
N TYR A 302 7.42 6.03 1.88
CA TYR A 302 6.47 6.90 2.58
C TYR A 302 5.10 6.24 2.74
N LYS A 303 4.56 5.65 1.66
CA LYS A 303 3.29 4.90 1.73
C LYS A 303 3.36 3.76 2.75
N LEU A 304 4.46 3.01 2.75
CA LEU A 304 4.67 1.91 3.70
C LEU A 304 4.81 2.41 5.14
N TRP A 305 5.51 3.53 5.34
CA TRP A 305 5.63 4.18 6.64
C TRP A 305 4.27 4.57 7.21
N CYS A 306 3.45 5.27 6.43
CA CYS A 306 2.12 5.70 6.87
C CYS A 306 1.21 4.51 7.20
N LYS A 307 1.23 3.44 6.38
CA LYS A 307 0.47 2.20 6.64
C LYS A 307 0.81 1.54 7.98
N ASN A 308 2.07 1.66 8.43
CA ASN A 308 2.51 1.08 9.71
C ASN A 308 2.39 2.06 10.89
N SER A 309 2.22 3.36 10.61
CA SER A 309 2.08 4.41 11.63
C SER A 309 0.69 4.42 12.26
N THR A 310 -0.34 4.09 11.47
CA THR A 310 -1.71 3.82 11.91
C THR A 310 -1.79 2.48 12.67
#